data_AF-J9YX65-F1
#
_entry.id   AF-J9YX65-F1
#
_cell.length_a   1.000
_cell.length_b   1.000
_cell.length_c   1.000
_cell.angle_alpha   90.00
_cell.angle_beta   90.00
_cell.angle_gamma   90.00
#
_symmetry.space_group_name_H-M   'P 1'
#
loop_
_entity.id
_entity.type
_entity.pdbx_description
1 polymer ?
#
loop_
_entity_poly.entity_id
_entity_poly.type
_entity_poly.pdbx_seq_one_letter_code
_entity_poly.pdbx_strand_id
1 'polypeptide(L)'
;MKQLQKGFSLVELLVVVAIIGVLAGVGIVGYQSYTDSAKSRVAIANYNSVKRFIETELTLLNNQIQTTSGAINAYDTNCAGSTTKFDNTANNAANNLGAFLQGIVCYFATDGYGNVFKNPYATDGASQVVYNGSATTKGTINIRLITAAEVTAGTAAGATISAGQADAATVTADGDFIVTYYGTAGTESTTGDEKGKVFTLQ
;
A
#
# COMPACT_ATOMS: atom_id res chain seq x y z
N MET A 1 -33.50 55.08 26.35
CA MET A 1 -33.70 53.96 27.30
C MET A 1 -32.59 52.95 27.10
N LYS A 2 -31.84 52.61 28.15
CA LYS A 2 -30.68 51.70 28.07
C LYS A 2 -31.21 50.28 28.28
N GLN A 3 -31.20 49.46 27.23
CA GLN A 3 -31.62 48.06 27.31
C GLN A 3 -30.67 47.31 28.26
N LEU A 4 -31.17 46.76 29.37
CA LEU A 4 -30.38 45.85 30.20
C LEU A 4 -30.22 44.53 29.45
N GLN A 5 -28.99 44.18 29.09
CA GLN A 5 -28.68 42.86 28.55
C GLN A 5 -28.94 41.82 29.64
N LYS A 6 -29.94 40.95 29.44
CA LYS A 6 -30.18 39.80 30.30
C LYS A 6 -29.01 38.83 30.15
N GLY A 7 -28.27 38.61 31.23
CA GLY A 7 -27.22 37.59 31.27
C GLY A 7 -27.82 36.17 31.22
N PHE A 8 -27.03 35.23 30.69
CA PHE A 8 -27.38 33.81 30.60
C PHE A 8 -27.46 33.18 32.01
N SER A 9 -28.46 32.33 32.28
CA SER A 9 -28.57 31.61 33.54
C SER A 9 -27.63 30.40 33.57
N LEU A 10 -27.06 30.11 34.74
CA LEU A 10 -26.21 28.94 34.97
C LEU A 10 -26.97 27.62 34.67
N VAL A 11 -28.28 27.59 34.95
CA VAL A 11 -29.12 26.43 34.67
C VAL A 11 -29.30 26.23 33.15
N GLU A 12 -29.45 27.32 32.39
CA GLU A 12 -29.56 27.25 30.93
C GLU A 12 -28.28 26.69 30.33
N LEU A 13 -27.12 27.08 30.87
CA LEU A 13 -25.83 26.55 30.44
C LEU A 13 -25.68 25.06 30.77
N LEU A 14 -26.08 24.62 31.97
CA LEU A 14 -25.97 23.22 32.39
C LEU A 14 -26.81 22.27 31.53
N VAL A 15 -28.03 22.66 31.16
CA VAL A 15 -28.88 21.83 30.30
C VAL A 15 -28.27 21.70 28.90
N VAL A 16 -27.72 22.78 28.35
CA VAL A 16 -27.06 22.75 27.04
C VAL A 16 -25.86 21.81 27.05
N VAL A 17 -25.03 21.87 28.10
CA VAL A 17 -23.88 20.96 28.25
C VAL A 17 -24.33 19.51 28.35
N ALA A 18 -25.41 19.22 29.09
CA ALA A 18 -25.96 17.87 29.20
C ALA A 18 -26.44 17.32 27.85
N ILE A 19 -27.14 18.14 27.06
CA ILE A 19 -27.61 17.75 25.72
C ILE A 19 -26.43 17.52 24.77
N ILE A 20 -25.45 18.42 24.74
CA ILE A 20 -24.24 18.27 23.91
C ILE A 20 -23.47 17.01 24.30
N GLY A 21 -23.37 16.70 25.60
CA GLY A 21 -22.70 15.49 26.09
C GLY A 21 -23.32 14.20 25.53
N VAL A 22 -24.65 14.10 25.53
CA VAL A 22 -25.35 12.94 24.96
C VAL A 22 -25.17 12.85 23.44
N LEU A 23 -25.33 13.98 22.73
CA LEU A 23 -25.16 14.04 21.27
C LEU A 23 -23.74 13.68 20.83
N ALA A 24 -22.72 14.13 21.58
CA ALA A 24 -21.34 13.81 21.32
C ALA A 24 -21.07 12.30 21.47
N GLY A 25 -21.61 11.66 22.52
CA GLY A 25 -21.43 10.23 22.76
C GLY A 25 -21.90 9.35 21.59
N VAL A 26 -23.11 9.60 21.08
CA VAL A 26 -23.65 8.86 19.92
C VAL A 26 -22.95 9.25 18.61
N GLY A 27 -22.58 10.53 18.46
CA GLY A 27 -21.91 11.04 17.27
C GLY A 27 -20.52 10.44 17.04
N ILE A 28 -19.76 10.18 18.11
CA ILE A 28 -18.40 9.65 18.04
C ILE A 28 -18.38 8.25 17.39
N VAL A 29 -19.29 7.35 17.77
CA VAL A 29 -19.33 5.98 17.23
C VAL A 29 -19.63 5.99 15.73
N GLY A 30 -20.61 6.81 15.31
CA GLY A 30 -20.93 6.98 13.89
C GLY A 30 -19.77 7.58 13.10
N TYR A 31 -19.10 8.58 13.66
CA TYR A 31 -17.94 9.22 13.03
C TYR A 31 -16.75 8.25 12.87
N GLN A 32 -16.46 7.42 13.86
CA GLN A 32 -15.38 6.42 13.79
C GLN A 32 -15.65 5.40 12.67
N SER A 33 -16.87 4.87 12.56
CA SER A 33 -17.23 3.93 11.50
C SER A 33 -17.15 4.55 10.11
N TYR A 34 -17.62 5.79 9.96
CA TYR A 34 -17.53 6.52 8.69
C TYR A 34 -16.07 6.76 8.28
N THR A 35 -15.24 7.19 9.23
CA THR A 35 -13.81 7.44 8.96
C THR A 35 -13.05 6.16 8.66
N ASP A 36 -13.30 5.05 9.36
CA ASP A 36 -12.70 3.74 9.02
C ASP A 36 -13.12 3.27 7.63
N SER A 37 -14.41 3.39 7.29
CA SER A 37 -14.91 3.03 5.96
C SER A 37 -14.29 3.87 4.85
N ALA A 38 -14.08 5.18 5.10
CA ALA A 38 -13.41 6.07 4.16
C ALA A 38 -11.92 5.67 3.99
N LYS A 39 -11.23 5.39 5.09
CA LYS A 39 -9.84 4.91 5.08
C LYS A 39 -9.68 3.61 4.29
N SER A 40 -10.57 2.64 4.51
CA SER A 40 -10.58 1.35 3.80
C SER A 40 -10.76 1.55 2.29
N ARG A 41 -11.74 2.36 1.87
CA ARG A 41 -11.99 2.65 0.44
C ARG A 41 -10.76 3.26 -0.25
N VAL A 42 -10.10 4.21 0.39
CA VAL A 42 -8.88 4.83 -0.14
C VAL A 42 -7.75 3.79 -0.22
N ALA A 43 -7.56 3.01 0.84
CA ALA A 43 -6.50 2.01 0.89
C ALA A 43 -6.64 0.95 -0.22
N ILE A 44 -7.86 0.46 -0.45
CA ILE A 44 -8.16 -0.52 -1.51
C ILE A 44 -8.05 0.11 -2.90
N ALA A 45 -8.50 1.35 -3.08
CA ALA A 45 -8.35 2.07 -4.34
C ALA A 45 -6.86 2.23 -4.73
N ASN A 46 -6.00 2.54 -3.75
CA ASN A 46 -4.56 2.60 -3.94
C ASN A 46 -3.99 1.21 -4.28
N TYR A 47 -4.41 0.15 -3.59
CA TYR A 47 -3.99 -1.23 -3.89
C TYR A 47 -4.29 -1.63 -5.34
N ASN A 48 -5.49 -1.33 -5.82
CA ASN A 48 -5.88 -1.58 -7.20
C ASN A 48 -5.09 -0.72 -8.21
N SER A 49 -4.73 0.51 -7.84
CA SER A 49 -3.85 1.35 -8.66
C SER A 49 -2.43 0.80 -8.76
N VAL A 50 -1.86 0.30 -7.65
CA VAL A 50 -0.55 -0.37 -7.66
C VAL A 50 -0.56 -1.59 -8.56
N LYS A 51 -1.57 -2.47 -8.44
CA LYS A 51 -1.70 -3.65 -9.33
C LYS A 51 -1.73 -3.27 -10.80
N ARG A 52 -2.60 -2.32 -11.20
CA ARG A 52 -2.71 -1.86 -12.59
C ARG A 52 -1.42 -1.22 -13.11
N PHE A 53 -0.73 -0.45 -12.28
CA PHE A 53 0.54 0.15 -12.63
C PHE A 53 1.58 -0.93 -12.95
N ILE A 54 1.73 -1.92 -12.06
CA ILE A 54 2.65 -3.05 -12.25
C ILE A 54 2.30 -3.85 -13.50
N GLU A 55 1.01 -4.14 -13.73
CA GLU A 55 0.55 -4.84 -14.94
C GLU A 55 0.96 -4.12 -16.23
N THR A 56 0.84 -2.79 -16.22
CA THR A 56 1.14 -1.97 -17.40
C THR A 56 2.64 -1.97 -17.66
N GLU A 57 3.47 -1.74 -16.63
CA GLU A 57 4.92 -1.76 -16.76
C GLU A 57 5.44 -3.14 -17.19
N LEU A 58 4.95 -4.23 -16.59
CA LEU A 58 5.35 -5.59 -16.99
C LEU A 58 4.91 -5.93 -18.41
N THR A 59 3.75 -5.45 -18.85
CA THR A 59 3.32 -5.66 -20.25
C THR A 59 4.28 -4.98 -21.23
N LEU A 60 4.83 -3.82 -20.88
CA LEU A 60 5.80 -3.10 -21.72
C LEU A 60 7.17 -3.81 -21.73
N LEU A 61 7.66 -4.22 -20.56
CA LEU A 61 8.97 -4.84 -20.39
C LEU A 61 9.01 -6.28 -20.94
N ASN A 62 8.07 -7.14 -20.55
CA ASN A 62 8.07 -8.56 -20.95
C ASN A 62 7.84 -8.75 -22.46
N ASN A 63 7.09 -7.85 -23.10
CA ASN A 63 6.87 -7.88 -24.55
C ASN A 63 7.94 -7.10 -25.34
N GLN A 64 9.00 -6.61 -24.68
CA GLN A 64 10.08 -5.86 -25.31
C GLN A 64 9.60 -4.62 -26.09
N ILE A 65 8.45 -4.04 -25.70
CA ILE A 65 7.95 -2.77 -26.25
C ILE A 65 8.87 -1.64 -25.78
N GLN A 66 9.37 -1.74 -24.55
CA GLN A 66 10.46 -0.94 -24.02
C GLN A 66 11.40 -1.86 -23.23
N THR A 67 12.71 -1.70 -23.42
CA THR A 67 13.72 -2.43 -22.64
C THR A 67 14.02 -1.73 -21.31
N THR A 68 13.82 -0.42 -21.27
CA THR A 68 13.99 0.43 -20.09
C THR A 68 12.64 1.01 -19.67
N SER A 69 12.29 0.87 -18.39
CA SER A 69 11.03 1.41 -17.85
C SER A 69 11.01 2.95 -17.96
N GLY A 70 9.88 3.50 -18.38
CA GLY A 70 9.66 4.95 -18.37
C GLY A 70 9.37 5.49 -16.97
N ALA A 71 8.69 4.69 -16.14
CA ALA A 71 8.26 5.11 -14.82
C ALA A 71 9.25 4.74 -13.72
N ILE A 72 9.76 3.51 -13.73
CA ILE A 72 10.48 2.91 -12.60
C ILE A 72 11.98 3.18 -12.70
N ASN A 73 12.54 3.75 -11.64
CA ASN A 73 13.99 3.85 -11.46
C ASN A 73 14.53 2.59 -10.78
N ALA A 74 15.78 2.25 -11.07
CA ALA A 74 16.53 1.21 -10.38
C ALA A 74 17.02 1.71 -9.01
N TYR A 75 16.79 0.93 -7.94
CA TYR A 75 17.25 1.24 -6.57
C TYR A 75 17.74 -0.02 -5.86
N ASP A 76 18.73 0.09 -4.97
CA ASP A 76 19.17 -1.07 -4.16
C ASP A 76 18.61 -1.07 -2.73
N THR A 77 18.40 0.08 -2.09
CA THR A 77 18.13 0.14 -0.63
C THR A 77 17.18 1.23 -0.16
N ASN A 78 17.11 2.40 -0.81
CA ASN A 78 16.23 3.50 -0.40
C ASN A 78 15.73 4.33 -1.58
N CYS A 79 14.77 5.22 -1.34
CA CYS A 79 14.18 6.06 -2.39
C CYS A 79 14.97 7.35 -2.69
N ALA A 80 16.19 7.47 -2.14
CA ALA A 80 16.98 8.68 -2.29
C ALA A 80 17.64 8.76 -3.67
N GLY A 81 17.11 9.64 -4.52
CA GLY A 81 17.90 10.32 -5.56
C GLY A 81 18.35 9.50 -6.79
N SER A 82 17.98 8.22 -6.93
CA SER A 82 18.22 7.52 -8.21
C SER A 82 17.37 8.12 -9.31
N THR A 83 18.00 8.54 -10.40
CA THR A 83 17.35 8.94 -11.67
C THR A 83 17.57 7.91 -12.76
N THR A 84 18.33 6.85 -12.50
CA THR A 84 18.61 5.79 -13.45
C THR A 84 17.39 4.89 -13.59
N LYS A 85 16.89 4.77 -14.81
CA LYS A 85 15.74 3.91 -15.11
C LYS A 85 16.11 2.43 -15.05
N PHE A 86 15.15 1.61 -14.64
CA PHE A 86 15.32 0.16 -14.64
C PHE A 86 15.40 -0.35 -16.08
N ASP A 87 16.46 -1.08 -16.40
CA ASP A 87 16.71 -1.70 -17.70
C ASP A 87 16.61 -3.22 -17.57
N ASN A 88 15.54 -3.78 -18.15
CA ASN A 88 15.23 -5.21 -18.12
C ASN A 88 16.22 -6.08 -18.93
N THR A 89 17.12 -5.47 -19.70
CA THR A 89 18.12 -6.20 -20.49
C THR A 89 19.50 -6.25 -19.82
N ALA A 90 19.73 -5.38 -18.83
CA ALA A 90 21.05 -5.17 -18.27
C ALA A 90 21.46 -6.25 -17.24
N ASN A 91 20.48 -6.94 -16.63
CA ASN A 91 20.65 -8.13 -15.77
C ASN A 91 21.89 -8.09 -14.88
N ASN A 92 21.96 -7.06 -14.04
CA ASN A 92 23.10 -6.80 -13.16
C ASN A 92 22.62 -6.39 -11.75
N ALA A 93 23.56 -6.12 -10.85
CA ALA A 93 23.24 -5.76 -9.47
C ALA A 93 22.32 -4.54 -9.33
N ALA A 94 22.36 -3.60 -10.28
CA ALA A 94 21.47 -2.43 -10.31
C ALA A 94 20.14 -2.70 -11.03
N ASN A 95 20.06 -3.74 -11.86
CA ASN A 95 18.90 -4.08 -12.67
C ASN A 95 18.55 -5.56 -12.49
N ASN A 96 18.21 -5.91 -11.26
CA ASN A 96 17.63 -7.20 -10.90
C ASN A 96 16.20 -7.00 -10.39
N LEU A 97 15.46 -8.09 -10.22
CA LEU A 97 14.10 -8.03 -9.69
C LEU A 97 13.98 -7.26 -8.37
N GLY A 98 14.93 -7.42 -7.43
CA GLY A 98 14.93 -6.66 -6.17
C GLY A 98 14.95 -5.16 -6.41
N ALA A 99 15.77 -4.71 -7.35
CA ALA A 99 15.86 -3.31 -7.73
C ALA A 99 14.62 -2.78 -8.44
N PHE A 100 13.98 -3.61 -9.26
CA PHE A 100 12.69 -3.31 -9.87
C PHE A 100 11.59 -3.13 -8.82
N LEU A 101 11.48 -4.07 -7.88
CA LEU A 101 10.47 -4.02 -6.82
C LEU A 101 10.68 -2.84 -5.88
N GLN A 102 11.93 -2.57 -5.48
CA GLN A 102 12.27 -1.39 -4.69
C GLN A 102 11.93 -0.10 -5.46
N GLY A 103 12.18 -0.07 -6.77
CA GLY A 103 11.80 1.04 -7.64
C GLY A 103 10.30 1.31 -7.70
N ILE A 104 9.47 0.25 -7.72
CA ILE A 104 8.01 0.35 -7.61
C ILE A 104 7.62 0.92 -6.24
N VAL A 105 8.21 0.41 -5.16
CA VAL A 105 7.94 0.93 -3.81
C VAL A 105 8.28 2.42 -3.74
N CYS A 106 9.42 2.83 -4.27
CA CYS A 106 9.85 4.22 -4.31
C CYS A 106 9.04 5.11 -5.25
N TYR A 107 8.37 4.54 -6.25
CA TYR A 107 7.40 5.30 -7.03
C TYR A 107 6.20 5.73 -6.16
N PHE A 108 5.77 4.88 -5.22
CA PHE A 108 4.61 5.16 -4.36
C PHE A 108 4.95 5.68 -2.95
N ALA A 109 6.23 5.71 -2.59
CA ALA A 109 6.69 6.08 -1.26
C ALA A 109 6.48 7.57 -0.96
N THR A 110 6.35 7.92 0.33
CA THR A 110 6.19 9.30 0.80
C THR A 110 7.42 10.18 0.59
N ASP A 111 8.59 9.57 0.51
CA ASP A 111 9.89 10.15 0.17
C ASP A 111 10.30 9.82 -1.28
N GLY A 112 9.35 9.31 -2.07
CA GLY A 112 9.54 8.88 -3.45
C GLY A 112 9.41 9.99 -4.50
N TYR A 113 9.32 9.56 -5.76
CA TYR A 113 9.31 10.45 -6.93
C TYR A 113 8.05 10.33 -7.81
N GLY A 114 7.16 9.38 -7.52
CA GLY A 114 5.95 9.13 -8.28
C GLY A 114 4.67 9.50 -7.53
N ASN A 115 3.65 8.66 -7.63
CA ASN A 115 2.36 8.87 -7.00
C ASN A 115 2.41 8.50 -5.51
N VAL A 116 2.57 9.47 -4.62
CA VAL A 116 2.66 9.21 -3.19
C VAL A 116 1.38 8.61 -2.61
N PHE A 117 1.49 7.41 -2.03
CA PHE A 117 0.41 6.76 -1.29
C PHE A 117 0.73 6.68 0.21
N LYS A 118 0.08 7.53 1.00
CA LYS A 118 0.12 7.47 2.48
C LYS A 118 -0.84 6.40 2.98
N ASN A 119 -0.43 5.66 4.01
CA ASN A 119 -1.33 4.71 4.65
C ASN A 119 -2.37 5.47 5.50
N PRO A 120 -3.69 5.37 5.20
CA PRO A 120 -4.73 6.07 5.96
C PRO A 120 -4.86 5.61 7.43
N TYR A 121 -4.30 4.45 7.75
CA TYR A 121 -4.29 3.86 9.08
C TYR A 121 -3.02 4.16 9.88
N ALA A 122 -1.97 4.65 9.22
CA ALA A 122 -0.74 5.02 9.90
C ALA A 122 -0.86 6.42 10.54
N THR A 123 -0.44 6.55 11.79
CA THR A 123 -0.52 7.81 12.55
C THR A 123 0.67 8.74 12.28
N ASP A 124 1.77 8.20 11.79
CA ASP A 124 3.02 8.88 11.43
C ASP A 124 3.04 9.33 9.96
N GLY A 125 1.99 9.01 9.19
CA GLY A 125 1.92 9.30 7.76
C GLY A 125 2.83 8.41 6.91
N ALA A 126 3.20 7.21 7.39
CA ALA A 126 4.01 6.25 6.66
C ALA A 126 3.42 5.87 5.28
N SER A 127 4.32 5.45 4.38
CA SER A 127 3.97 4.90 3.06
C SER A 127 3.02 3.70 3.19
N GLN A 128 2.03 3.64 2.31
CA GLN A 128 1.13 2.49 2.21
C GLN A 128 1.81 1.31 1.53
N VAL A 129 2.69 1.57 0.56
CA VAL A 129 3.42 0.54 -0.18
C VAL A 129 4.75 0.29 0.51
N VAL A 130 5.05 -0.98 0.81
CA VAL A 130 6.29 -1.41 1.47
C VAL A 130 6.93 -2.57 0.72
N TYR A 131 8.26 -2.68 0.82
CA TYR A 131 9.02 -3.79 0.24
C TYR A 131 9.38 -4.82 1.30
N ASN A 132 9.02 -6.09 1.07
CA ASN A 132 9.37 -7.23 1.89
C ASN A 132 9.12 -7.05 3.41
N GLY A 133 8.11 -6.25 3.76
CA GLY A 133 7.82 -5.85 5.13
C GLY A 133 6.79 -6.76 5.79
N SER A 134 7.03 -7.16 7.04
CA SER A 134 5.94 -7.65 7.90
C SER A 134 5.13 -6.43 8.36
N ALA A 135 3.94 -6.25 7.81
CA ALA A 135 3.17 -5.04 8.05
C ALA A 135 2.34 -5.16 9.33
N THR A 136 2.66 -4.33 10.32
CA THR A 136 1.93 -4.24 11.60
C THR A 136 0.68 -3.36 11.51
N THR A 137 0.48 -2.65 10.40
CA THR A 137 -0.60 -1.67 10.22
C THR A 137 -1.59 -2.14 9.15
N LYS A 138 -2.90 -1.98 9.42
CA LYS A 138 -3.98 -2.19 8.45
C LYS A 138 -3.77 -1.31 7.21
N GLY A 139 -4.21 -1.78 6.05
CA GLY A 139 -4.19 -1.03 4.80
C GLY A 139 -2.84 -1.04 4.08
N THR A 140 -1.80 -1.67 4.63
CA THR A 140 -0.50 -1.77 3.99
C THR A 140 -0.56 -2.65 2.75
N ILE A 141 0.13 -2.21 1.68
CA ILE A 141 0.35 -2.94 0.45
C ILE A 141 1.80 -3.43 0.48
N ASN A 142 2.01 -4.73 0.47
CA ASN A 142 3.35 -5.29 0.55
C ASN A 142 3.73 -5.90 -0.79
N ILE A 143 4.86 -5.47 -1.33
CA ILE A 143 5.47 -6.03 -2.52
C ILE A 143 6.65 -6.88 -2.04
N ARG A 144 6.60 -8.17 -2.30
CA ARG A 144 7.62 -9.09 -1.82
C ARG A 144 7.87 -10.23 -2.79
N LEU A 145 9.04 -10.83 -2.67
CA LEU A 145 9.34 -12.07 -3.36
C LEU A 145 8.50 -13.21 -2.77
N ILE A 146 8.19 -14.19 -3.60
CA ILE A 146 7.52 -15.41 -3.16
C ILE A 146 8.54 -16.25 -2.38
N THR A 147 8.15 -16.80 -1.24
CA THR A 147 9.03 -17.67 -0.44
C THR A 147 8.96 -19.12 -0.90
N ALA A 148 10.04 -19.89 -0.70
CA ALA A 148 10.08 -21.32 -1.01
C ALA A 148 8.93 -22.12 -0.34
N ALA A 149 8.54 -21.70 0.88
CA ALA A 149 7.43 -22.31 1.62
C ALA A 149 6.08 -22.07 0.91
N GLU A 150 5.88 -20.89 0.33
CA GLU A 150 4.67 -20.54 -0.41
C GLU A 150 4.60 -21.23 -1.78
N VAL A 151 5.75 -21.43 -2.44
CA VAL A 151 5.82 -22.27 -3.65
C VAL A 151 5.42 -23.70 -3.33
N THR A 152 5.91 -24.24 -2.21
CA THR A 152 5.55 -25.60 -1.76
C THR A 152 4.08 -25.71 -1.39
N ALA A 153 3.53 -24.68 -0.73
CA ALA A 153 2.12 -24.62 -0.34
C ALA A 153 1.17 -24.37 -1.52
N GLY A 154 1.67 -23.90 -2.67
CA GLY A 154 0.88 -23.57 -3.86
C GLY A 154 -0.06 -22.38 -3.69
N THR A 155 0.04 -21.64 -2.58
CA THR A 155 -0.79 -20.46 -2.31
C THR A 155 -0.07 -19.44 -1.42
N ALA A 156 -0.39 -18.15 -1.61
CA ALA A 156 0.03 -17.05 -0.71
C ALA A 156 -0.99 -15.91 -0.76
N ALA A 157 -1.40 -15.36 0.39
CA ALA A 157 -2.40 -14.29 0.46
C ALA A 157 -3.67 -14.56 -0.40
N GLY A 158 -4.11 -15.81 -0.45
CA GLY A 158 -5.22 -16.26 -1.29
C GLY A 158 -4.89 -16.40 -2.79
N ALA A 159 -3.76 -15.90 -3.28
CA ALA A 159 -3.24 -16.13 -4.63
C ALA A 159 -2.83 -17.59 -4.82
N THR A 160 -3.09 -18.14 -6.01
CA THR A 160 -2.56 -19.44 -6.43
C THR A 160 -1.13 -19.25 -6.91
N ILE A 161 -0.21 -20.06 -6.39
CA ILE A 161 1.19 -20.10 -6.79
C ILE A 161 1.40 -21.39 -7.58
N SER A 162 2.00 -21.27 -8.76
CA SER A 162 2.28 -22.42 -9.61
C SER A 162 3.59 -23.10 -9.20
N ALA A 163 3.65 -24.42 -9.34
CA ALA A 163 4.90 -25.16 -9.14
C ALA A 163 5.96 -24.69 -10.16
N GLY A 164 7.13 -24.28 -9.67
CA GLY A 164 8.25 -23.80 -10.52
C GLY A 164 8.39 -22.28 -10.62
N GLN A 165 7.57 -21.50 -9.90
CA GLN A 165 7.79 -20.05 -9.77
C GLN A 165 9.09 -19.75 -9.01
N ALA A 166 9.84 -18.74 -9.48
CA ALA A 166 11.10 -18.35 -8.87
C ALA A 166 10.84 -17.77 -7.47
N ASP A 167 11.61 -18.22 -6.49
CA ASP A 167 11.48 -17.80 -5.09
C ASP A 167 12.57 -16.81 -4.70
N ALA A 168 12.44 -16.19 -3.52
CA ALA A 168 13.40 -15.24 -2.98
C ALA A 168 14.86 -15.74 -2.90
N ALA A 169 15.09 -17.06 -2.95
CA ALA A 169 16.42 -17.67 -2.90
C ALA A 169 17.04 -17.90 -4.29
N THR A 170 16.26 -17.78 -5.36
CA THR A 170 16.68 -18.13 -6.74
C THR A 170 16.76 -16.93 -7.70
N VAL A 171 16.35 -15.72 -7.30
CA VAL A 171 16.30 -14.58 -8.22
C VAL A 171 17.66 -13.89 -8.37
N THR A 172 18.24 -13.96 -9.58
CA THR A 172 19.43 -13.17 -9.95
C THR A 172 19.19 -12.17 -11.10
N ALA A 173 18.04 -12.21 -11.79
CA ALA A 173 17.68 -11.24 -12.84
C ALA A 173 16.15 -11.12 -13.01
N ASP A 174 15.50 -12.22 -13.38
CA ASP A 174 14.06 -12.33 -13.66
C ASP A 174 13.35 -13.22 -12.64
N GLY A 175 12.06 -13.02 -12.41
CA GLY A 175 11.34 -13.85 -11.44
C GLY A 175 9.94 -13.41 -11.07
N ASP A 176 9.36 -14.19 -10.16
CA ASP A 176 8.02 -14.00 -9.65
C ASP A 176 8.01 -13.23 -8.34
N PHE A 177 6.99 -12.39 -8.18
CA PHE A 177 6.75 -11.66 -6.95
C PHE A 177 5.26 -11.54 -6.70
N ILE A 178 4.91 -11.22 -5.46
CA ILE A 178 3.52 -11.08 -5.05
C ILE A 178 3.29 -9.71 -4.44
N VAL A 179 2.14 -9.12 -4.79
CA VAL A 179 1.63 -7.89 -4.19
C VAL A 179 0.44 -8.26 -3.32
N THR A 180 0.59 -8.10 -2.02
CA THR A 180 -0.42 -8.45 -1.00
C THR A 180 -0.98 -7.21 -0.32
N TYR A 181 -2.17 -7.32 0.25
CA TYR A 181 -2.83 -6.27 1.01
C TYR A 181 -3.13 -6.75 2.43
N TYR A 182 -2.86 -5.91 3.43
CA TYR A 182 -3.14 -6.22 4.83
C TYR A 182 -4.51 -5.66 5.23
N GLY A 183 -5.56 -6.49 5.13
CA GLY A 183 -6.92 -6.10 5.52
C GLY A 183 -7.09 -5.88 7.03
N THR A 184 -6.21 -6.51 7.81
CA THR A 184 -6.05 -6.29 9.26
C THR A 184 -4.57 -6.19 9.61
N ALA A 185 -4.26 -5.65 10.78
CA ALA A 185 -2.88 -5.55 11.27
C ALA A 185 -2.22 -6.95 11.32
N GLY A 186 -1.10 -7.13 10.63
CA GLY A 186 -0.31 -8.37 10.64
C GLY A 186 -0.87 -9.52 9.81
N THR A 187 -2.03 -9.38 9.14
CA THR A 187 -2.63 -10.46 8.35
C THR A 187 -2.91 -10.03 6.93
N GLU A 188 -2.34 -10.75 5.96
CA GLU A 188 -2.62 -10.58 4.54
C GLU A 188 -4.06 -11.02 4.22
N SER A 189 -4.75 -10.23 3.41
CA SER A 189 -6.11 -10.52 2.96
C SER A 189 -6.10 -11.60 1.89
N THR A 190 -7.09 -12.49 1.94
CA THR A 190 -7.20 -13.66 1.06
C THR A 190 -8.46 -13.65 0.21
N THR A 191 -9.27 -12.59 0.28
CA THR A 191 -10.64 -12.57 -0.25
C THR A 191 -10.90 -11.38 -1.17
N GLY A 192 -11.72 -11.60 -2.19
CA GLY A 192 -12.21 -10.54 -3.07
C GLY A 192 -11.09 -9.76 -3.76
N ASP A 193 -11.27 -8.44 -3.88
CA ASP A 193 -10.33 -7.53 -4.53
C ASP A 193 -9.03 -7.30 -3.74
N GLU A 194 -9.03 -7.69 -2.46
CA GLU A 194 -7.89 -7.58 -1.55
C GLU A 194 -6.96 -8.79 -1.59
N LYS A 195 -7.37 -9.87 -2.27
CA LYS A 195 -6.55 -11.06 -2.48
C LYS A 195 -5.23 -10.68 -3.18
N GLY A 196 -4.15 -11.30 -2.72
CA GLY A 196 -2.82 -11.14 -3.32
C GLY A 196 -2.83 -11.44 -4.82
N LYS A 197 -1.95 -10.76 -5.56
CA LYS A 197 -1.74 -11.01 -6.98
C LYS A 197 -0.27 -11.27 -7.26
N VAL A 198 -0.02 -12.37 -7.98
CA VAL A 198 1.31 -12.76 -8.44
C VAL A 198 1.59 -12.11 -9.79
N PHE A 199 2.83 -11.68 -9.96
CA PHE A 199 3.36 -11.03 -11.14
C PHE A 199 4.70 -11.66 -11.52
N THR A 200 5.03 -11.61 -12.80
CA THR A 200 6.26 -12.19 -13.34
C THR A 200 6.96 -11.14 -14.20
N LEU A 201 8.23 -10.88 -13.88
CA LEU A 201 9.15 -10.15 -14.75
C LEU A 201 9.92 -11.19 -15.58
N GLN A 202 9.98 -10.98 -16.91
CA GLN A 202 10.59 -11.89 -17.89
C GLN A 202 11.65 -11.19 -18.74
#